data_AF-A0A9X2J523-F1
#
_entry.id   AF-A0A9X2J523-F1
#
_cell.length_a   1.000
_cell.length_b   1.000
_cell.length_c   1.000
_cell.angle_alpha   90.00
_cell.angle_beta   90.00
_cell.angle_gamma   90.00
#
_symmetry.space_group_name_H-M   'P 1'
#
loop_
_entity.id
_entity.type
_entity.pdbx_description
1 polymer ?
#
loop_
_entity_poly.entity_id
_entity_poly.type
_entity_poly.pdbx_seq_one_letter_code
_entity_poly.pdbx_strand_id
1 'polypeptide(L)'
;MWLEVNGKEIIGIHSDKCDNKNTWVDHKGDANVGDQWIKNKVVKRADNIDDLDSRRVIAQSEILRRYPIWKQLNILRKNDWQEVTDMGKFIDDVRDWSNDLNKSKSILKKLT
;
A
#
# COMPACT_ATOMS: atom_id res chain seq x y z
N MET A 1 -1.44 -28.95 -11.01
CA MET A 1 -2.05 -28.63 -9.69
C MET A 1 -3.38 -27.97 -9.95
N TRP A 2 -4.35 -28.11 -9.06
CA TRP A 2 -5.68 -27.55 -9.28
C TRP A 2 -5.82 -26.20 -8.58
N LEU A 3 -6.17 -25.18 -9.36
CA LEU A 3 -6.54 -23.86 -8.85
C LEU A 3 -8.04 -23.82 -8.62
N GLU A 4 -8.43 -23.43 -7.42
CA GLU A 4 -9.80 -23.11 -7.08
C GLU A 4 -10.02 -21.61 -7.29
N VAL A 5 -10.89 -21.27 -8.24
CA VAL A 5 -11.11 -19.89 -8.69
C VAL A 5 -12.54 -19.45 -8.41
N ASN A 6 -12.68 -18.33 -7.70
CA ASN A 6 -13.96 -17.65 -7.51
C ASN A 6 -13.96 -16.34 -8.31
N GLY A 7 -14.76 -16.30 -9.38
CA GLY A 7 -14.75 -15.19 -10.34
C GLY A 7 -13.41 -15.09 -11.09
N LYS A 8 -12.52 -14.21 -10.62
CA LYS A 8 -11.16 -14.03 -11.17
C LYS A 8 -10.07 -14.33 -10.14
N GLU A 9 -10.41 -14.58 -8.88
CA GLU A 9 -9.42 -14.74 -7.80
C GLU A 9 -9.18 -16.22 -7.52
N ILE A 10 -7.90 -16.58 -7.36
CA ILE A 10 -7.47 -17.91 -6.91
C ILE A 10 -7.62 -17.95 -5.40
N ILE A 11 -8.58 -18.72 -4.91
CA ILE A 11 -8.90 -18.83 -3.48
C ILE A 11 -8.28 -20.08 -2.84
N GLY A 12 -7.81 -21.04 -3.65
CA GLY A 12 -7.22 -22.28 -3.17
C GLY A 12 -6.32 -22.95 -4.20
N ILE A 13 -5.35 -23.73 -3.70
CA ILE A 13 -4.42 -24.53 -4.50
C ILE A 13 -4.41 -25.94 -3.92
N HIS A 14 -4.72 -26.92 -4.75
CA HIS A 14 -4.99 -28.29 -4.32
C HIS A 14 -4.29 -29.31 -5.22
N SER A 15 -4.03 -30.51 -4.67
CA SER A 15 -3.54 -31.65 -5.46
C SER A 15 -4.61 -32.20 -6.40
N ASP A 16 -5.88 -32.08 -6.01
CA ASP A 16 -7.06 -32.65 -6.66
C ASP A 16 -8.24 -31.67 -6.63
N LYS A 17 -9.28 -31.94 -7.44
CA LYS A 17 -10.53 -31.16 -7.42
C LYS A 17 -11.38 -31.55 -6.23
N CYS A 18 -12.03 -30.56 -5.63
CA CYS A 18 -13.10 -30.77 -4.65
C CYS A 18 -14.47 -30.51 -5.28
N ASP A 19 -15.51 -31.14 -4.73
CA ASP A 19 -16.88 -30.92 -5.16
C ASP A 19 -17.44 -29.65 -4.49
N ASN A 20 -17.30 -28.52 -5.16
CA ASN A 20 -17.87 -27.25 -4.74
C ASN A 20 -18.28 -26.38 -5.94
N LYS A 21 -18.90 -25.24 -5.66
CA LYS A 21 -19.45 -24.34 -6.69
C LYS A 21 -18.39 -23.49 -7.42
N ASN A 22 -17.10 -23.65 -7.09
CA ASN A 22 -16.04 -22.82 -7.64
C ASN A 22 -15.55 -23.36 -8.99
N THR A 23 -14.83 -22.51 -9.73
CA THR A 23 -14.23 -22.91 -11.00
C THR A 23 -12.90 -23.60 -10.72
N TRP A 24 -12.71 -24.78 -11.30
CA TRP A 24 -11.49 -25.57 -11.11
C TRP A 24 -10.66 -25.62 -12.38
N VAL A 25 -9.41 -25.18 -12.28
CA VAL A 25 -8.50 -25.06 -13.41
C VAL A 25 -7.25 -25.90 -13.18
N ASP A 26 -6.87 -26.73 -14.14
CA ASP A 26 -5.55 -27.40 -14.10
C ASP A 26 -4.48 -26.40 -14.51
N HIS A 27 -3.49 -26.22 -13.64
CA HIS A 27 -2.38 -25.31 -13.86
C HIS A 27 -1.05 -26.03 -13.66
N LYS A 28 -0.12 -25.75 -14.59
CA LYS A 28 1.27 -26.18 -14.53
C LYS A 28 2.13 -24.94 -14.41
N GLY A 29 2.52 -24.61 -13.19
CA GLY A 29 3.28 -23.41 -12.86
C GLY A 29 3.04 -22.96 -11.44
N ASP A 30 3.73 -21.88 -11.05
CA ASP A 30 3.58 -21.28 -9.73
C ASP A 30 2.31 -20.42 -9.70
N ALA A 31 1.53 -20.60 -8.64
CA ALA A 31 0.43 -19.71 -8.28
C ALA A 31 0.39 -19.59 -6.76
N ASN A 32 -0.15 -18.48 -6.26
CA ASN A 32 -0.45 -18.29 -4.85
C ASN A 32 -1.94 -17.99 -4.66
N VAL A 33 -2.43 -18.27 -3.47
CA VAL A 33 -3.76 -17.80 -3.07
C VAL A 33 -3.76 -16.26 -3.08
N GLY A 34 -4.80 -15.67 -3.68
CA GLY A 34 -4.93 -14.24 -3.91
C GLY A 34 -4.45 -13.76 -5.28
N ASP A 35 -3.74 -14.59 -6.05
CA ASP A 35 -3.45 -14.30 -7.46
C ASP A 35 -4.73 -14.33 -8.31
N GLN A 36 -4.68 -13.75 -9.50
CA GLN A 36 -5.83 -13.67 -10.40
C GLN A 36 -5.71 -14.64 -11.58
N TRP A 37 -6.80 -15.30 -11.95
CA TRP A 37 -6.93 -16.10 -13.17
C TRP A 37 -7.59 -15.26 -14.28
N ILE A 38 -6.81 -14.81 -15.26
CA ILE A 38 -7.27 -13.95 -16.36
C ILE A 38 -6.75 -14.48 -17.69
N LYS A 39 -7.64 -14.69 -18.67
CA LYS A 39 -7.27 -15.13 -20.04
C LYS A 39 -6.36 -16.36 -20.06
N ASN A 40 -6.70 -17.37 -19.28
CA ASN A 40 -5.94 -18.62 -19.12
C ASN A 40 -4.50 -18.45 -18.58
N LYS A 41 -4.24 -17.39 -17.81
CA LYS A 41 -2.96 -17.15 -17.16
C LYS A 41 -3.16 -16.73 -15.71
N VAL A 42 -2.22 -17.15 -14.86
CA VAL A 42 -2.06 -16.62 -13.51
C VAL A 42 -1.42 -15.24 -13.64
N VAL A 43 -2.16 -14.22 -13.22
CA VAL A 43 -1.68 -12.86 -13.04
C VAL A 43 -1.43 -12.71 -11.56
N LYS A 44 -0.15 -12.58 -11.18
CA LYS A 44 0.21 -12.37 -9.78
C LYS A 44 -0.57 -11.18 -9.24
N ARG A 45 -1.09 -11.30 -8.02
CA ARG A 45 -1.66 -10.14 -7.33
C ARG A 45 -0.58 -9.06 -7.34
N ALA A 46 -0.87 -7.92 -7.96
CA ALA A 46 0.03 -6.78 -7.81
C ALA A 46 0.06 -6.44 -6.31
N ASP A 47 1.26 -6.36 -5.73
CA ASP A 47 1.52 -6.01 -4.32
C ASP A 47 1.10 -4.56 -3.96
N ASN A 48 0.04 -4.03 -4.57
CA ASN A 48 -0.40 -2.64 -4.43
C ASN A 48 -1.02 -2.31 -3.07
N ILE A 49 -1.21 -3.29 -2.19
CA ILE A 49 -1.67 -3.04 -0.82
C ILE A 49 -0.48 -2.80 0.12
N ASP A 50 0.67 -3.45 -0.12
CA ASP A 50 1.87 -3.26 0.70
C ASP A 50 2.55 -1.91 0.44
N ASP A 51 2.54 -1.46 -0.81
CA ASP A 51 3.23 -0.21 -1.19
C ASP A 51 2.58 1.05 -0.60
N LEU A 52 1.25 1.09 -0.47
CA LEU A 52 0.55 2.23 0.15
C LEU A 52 0.80 2.30 1.66
N ASP A 53 0.70 1.17 2.36
CA ASP A 53 0.95 1.13 3.79
C ASP A 53 2.43 1.39 4.10
N SER A 54 3.34 0.86 3.29
CA SER A 54 4.77 1.18 3.36
C SER A 54 5.04 2.67 3.16
N ARG A 55 4.39 3.34 2.20
CA ARG A 55 4.53 4.78 1.98
C ARG A 55 3.97 5.61 3.14
N ARG A 56 2.86 5.19 3.74
CA ARG A 56 2.28 5.84 4.92
C ARG A 56 3.20 5.75 6.14
N VAL A 57 3.82 4.59 6.35
CA VAL A 57 4.82 4.40 7.42
C VAL A 57 6.03 5.32 7.21
N ILE A 58 6.55 5.40 5.98
CA ILE A 58 7.65 6.31 5.65
C ILE A 58 7.25 7.77 5.89
N ALA A 59 6.06 8.18 5.44
CA ALA A 59 5.54 9.52 5.64
C ALA A 59 5.43 9.89 7.13
N GLN A 60 4.90 8.98 7.94
CA GLN A 60 4.82 9.17 9.40
C GLN A 60 6.22 9.34 10.01
N SER A 61 7.18 8.52 9.61
CA SER A 61 8.57 8.62 10.08
C SER A 61 9.19 9.97 9.73
N GLU A 62 9.02 10.46 8.50
CA GLU A 62 9.56 11.76 8.09
C GLU A 62 8.88 12.94 8.80
N ILE A 63 7.57 12.87 9.00
CA ILE A 63 6.83 13.87 9.77
C ILE A 63 7.38 13.96 11.19
N LEU A 64 7.52 12.82 11.86
CA LEU A 64 8.02 12.76 13.23
C LEU A 64 9.50 13.14 13.34
N ARG A 65 10.31 12.89 12.31
CA ARG A 65 11.73 13.31 12.27
C ARG A 65 11.87 14.83 12.25
N ARG A 66 11.07 15.54 11.43
CA ARG A 66 11.15 17.00 11.30
C ARG A 66 10.35 17.75 12.38
N TYR A 67 9.19 17.21 12.73
CA TYR A 67 8.29 17.73 13.75
C TYR A 67 7.91 16.62 14.73
N PRO A 68 8.76 16.32 15.71
CA PRO A 68 8.39 15.42 16.81
C PRO A 68 7.16 15.95 17.56
N ILE A 69 6.39 15.05 18.20
CA ILE A 69 5.15 15.40 18.90
C ILE A 69 5.33 16.57 19.88
N TRP A 70 6.40 16.55 20.68
CA TRP A 70 6.68 17.64 21.63
C TRP A 70 6.86 19.01 20.93
N LYS A 71 7.46 19.04 19.74
CA LYS A 71 7.67 20.26 18.96
C LYS A 71 6.36 20.75 18.36
N GLN A 72 5.54 19.83 17.83
CA GLN A 72 4.20 20.16 17.32
C GLN A 72 3.35 20.81 18.42
N LEU A 73 3.31 20.20 19.61
CA LEU A 73 2.57 20.72 20.75
C LEU A 73 3.09 22.09 21.22
N ASN A 74 4.41 22.30 21.19
CA ASN A 74 4.99 23.58 21.54
C ASN A 74 4.65 24.69 20.53
N ILE A 75 4.71 24.39 19.22
CA ILE A 75 4.29 25.31 18.16
C ILE A 75 2.83 25.73 18.35
N LEU A 76 1.95 24.75 18.57
CA LEU A 76 0.52 25.00 18.81
C LEU A 76 0.28 25.81 20.09
N ARG A 77 1.02 25.52 21.18
CA ARG A 77 0.90 26.25 22.45
C ARG A 77 1.40 27.69 22.35
N LYS A 78 2.50 27.90 21.62
CA LYS A 78 3.06 29.24 21.34
C LYS A 78 2.10 30.07 20.49
N ASN A 79 1.18 29.42 19.77
CA ASN A 79 0.22 30.03 18.86
C ASN A 79 0.91 30.89 17.78
N ASP A 80 2.08 30.43 17.34
CA ASP A 80 2.84 31.07 16.27
C ASP A 80 2.27 30.62 14.92
N TRP A 81 1.38 31.45 14.36
CA TRP A 81 0.63 31.11 13.15
C TRP A 81 1.53 30.83 11.94
N GLN A 82 2.71 31.45 11.88
CA GLN A 82 3.65 31.19 10.79
C GLN A 82 4.22 29.78 10.91
N GLU A 83 4.72 29.42 12.10
CA GLU A 83 5.25 28.07 12.36
C GLU A 83 4.17 26.99 12.23
N VAL A 84 2.92 27.27 12.65
CA VAL A 84 1.77 26.36 12.47
C VAL A 84 1.50 26.13 10.98
N THR A 85 1.51 27.19 10.19
CA THR A 85 1.27 27.11 8.74
C THR A 85 2.37 26.32 8.03
N ASP A 86 3.63 26.58 8.38
CA ASP A 86 4.78 25.91 7.75
C ASP A 86 4.82 24.43 8.13
N MET A 87 4.50 24.10 9.38
CA MET A 87 4.34 22.71 9.84
C MET A 87 3.19 22.00 9.10
N GLY A 88 2.03 22.66 8.98
CA GLY A 88 0.86 22.12 8.28
C GLY A 88 1.17 21.80 6.81
N LYS A 89 1.73 22.76 6.08
CA LYS A 89 2.13 22.57 4.67
C LYS A 89 3.08 21.39 4.48
N PHE A 90 4.09 21.27 5.33
CA PHE A 90 5.02 20.14 5.25
C PHE A 90 4.31 18.79 5.49
N ILE A 91 3.42 18.71 6.49
CA ILE A 91 2.65 17.49 6.76
C ILE A 91 1.76 17.15 5.57
N ASP A 92 1.08 18.14 5.00
CA ASP A 92 0.20 17.97 3.85
C ASP A 92 0.98 17.47 2.63
N ASP A 93 2.12 18.09 2.29
CA ASP A 93 2.97 17.67 1.17
C ASP A 93 3.45 16.21 1.31
N VAL A 94 3.83 15.81 2.52
CA VAL A 94 4.29 14.44 2.80
C VAL A 94 3.12 13.43 2.76
N ARG A 95 1.93 13.81 3.28
CA ARG A 95 0.72 12.98 3.20
C ARG A 95 0.24 12.83 1.76
N ASP A 96 0.26 13.90 0.99
CA ASP A 96 -0.06 13.93 -0.44
C ASP A 96 0.88 13.07 -1.28
N TRP A 97 2.15 12.97 -0.88
CA TRP A 97 3.08 12.01 -1.46
C TRP A 97 2.74 10.56 -1.09
N SER A 98 2.33 10.30 0.15
CA SER A 98 2.02 8.94 0.63
C SER A 98 0.75 8.36 0.03
N ASN A 99 -0.24 9.20 -0.28
CA ASN A 99 -1.54 8.79 -0.82
C ASN A 99 -1.52 8.59 -2.35
N ASP A 100 -0.50 9.09 -3.05
CA ASP A 100 -0.39 9.00 -4.50
C ASP A 100 0.75 8.05 -4.91
N LEU A 101 0.39 6.85 -5.37
CA LEU A 101 1.35 5.84 -5.83
C LEU A 101 2.20 6.31 -7.02
N ASN A 102 1.71 7.27 -7.81
CA ASN A 102 2.42 7.77 -9.00
C ASN A 102 3.49 8.81 -8.65
N LYS A 103 3.46 9.39 -7.45
CA LYS A 103 4.50 10.35 -7.02
C LYS A 103 5.81 9.63 -6.73
N SER A 104 6.90 10.12 -7.32
CA SER A 104 8.23 9.55 -7.14
C SER A 104 8.78 9.76 -5.71
N LYS A 105 9.58 8.81 -5.22
CA LYS A 105 10.33 8.92 -3.95
C LYS A 105 11.31 10.11 -3.92
N SER A 106 11.68 10.66 -5.08
CA SER A 106 12.52 11.86 -5.17
C SER A 106 11.84 13.13 -4.66
N ILE A 107 10.50 13.17 -4.68
CA ILE A 107 9.72 14.31 -4.15
C ILE A 107 9.88 14.39 -2.63
N LEU A 108 9.81 13.24 -1.93
CA LEU A 108 10.02 13.17 -0.49
C LEU A 108 11.42 13.68 -0.06
N LYS A 109 12.46 13.37 -0.85
CA LYS A 109 13.82 13.88 -0.61
C LYS A 109 13.96 15.40 -0.77
N LYS A 110 13.07 16.05 -1.51
CA LYS A 110 13.07 17.51 -1.67
C LYS A 110 12.32 18.23 -0.56
N LEU A 111 11.40 17.52 0.12
CA LEU A 111 10.63 18.04 1.24
C LEU A 111 11.40 17.97 2.57
N THR A 112 12.38 17.06 2.65
CA THR A 112 13.14 16.71 3.86
C THR A 112 14.33 17.61 4.10
#